data_AF-A0A286GZ13-F1
#
_entry.id   AF-A0A286GZ13-F1
#
_cell.length_a   1.000
_cell.length_b   1.000
_cell.length_c   1.000
_cell.angle_alpha   90.00
_cell.angle_beta   90.00
_cell.angle_gamma   90.00
#
_symmetry.space_group_name_H-M   'P 1'
#
loop_
_entity.id
_entity.type
_entity.pdbx_description
1 polymer ?
#
loop_
_entity_poly.entity_id
_entity_poly.type
_entity_poly.pdbx_seq_one_letter_code
_entity_poly.pdbx_strand_id
1 'polypeptide(L)'
;MPDDHLPQPTQSCPGCGAVLVPLTDGGPSHPGGSPACTRLFEVTLHGLREEAGTHAGTASAVELADAAYDAQHPVPGDDERLRAALDRLGAAGDVDATRRPRVWRMTIADVAADLDVIDLPALVESWARSVRDDWAAEPASR
;
A
#
# COMPACT_ATOMS: atom_id res chain seq x y z
N MET A 1 -22.61 22.98 -25.43
CA MET A 1 -21.75 23.60 -24.41
C MET A 1 -20.59 22.64 -24.20
N PRO A 2 -19.34 22.98 -24.52
CA PRO A 2 -18.23 22.14 -24.11
C PRO A 2 -18.14 22.23 -22.59
N ASP A 3 -18.23 21.09 -21.91
CA ASP A 3 -17.89 21.00 -20.49
C ASP A 3 -16.40 21.34 -20.35
N ASP A 4 -16.10 22.53 -19.82
CA ASP A 4 -14.80 22.86 -19.25
C ASP A 4 -14.61 21.93 -18.05
N HIS A 5 -14.17 20.69 -18.31
CA HIS A 5 -13.59 19.83 -17.29
C HIS A 5 -12.27 20.47 -16.87
N LEU A 6 -12.35 21.44 -15.95
CA LEU A 6 -11.20 21.85 -15.19
C LEU A 6 -10.56 20.57 -14.60
N PRO A 7 -9.25 20.36 -14.78
CA PRO A 7 -8.61 19.15 -14.27
C PRO A 7 -8.89 19.07 -12.77
N GLN A 8 -9.43 17.92 -12.32
CA GLN A 8 -9.67 17.71 -10.91
C GLN A 8 -8.33 17.81 -10.17
N PRO A 9 -8.27 18.52 -9.03
CA PRO A 9 -7.05 18.59 -8.26
C PRO A 9 -6.66 17.18 -7.80
N THR A 10 -5.38 16.85 -7.95
CA THR A 10 -4.81 15.58 -7.50
C THR A 10 -3.75 15.81 -6.44
N GLN A 11 -3.54 14.84 -5.56
CA GLN A 11 -2.45 14.82 -4.59
C GLN A 11 -1.69 13.50 -4.67
N SER A 12 -0.38 13.54 -4.42
CA SER A 12 0.43 12.32 -4.25
C SER A 12 0.38 11.85 -2.81
N CYS A 13 0.24 10.54 -2.60
CA CYS A 13 0.36 9.93 -1.29
C CYS A 13 1.82 10.02 -0.79
N PRO A 14 2.09 10.50 0.44
CA PRO A 14 3.46 10.66 0.95
C PRO A 14 4.18 9.34 1.21
N GLY A 15 3.47 8.22 1.36
CA GLY A 15 4.07 6.89 1.54
C GLY A 15 4.39 6.23 0.20
N CYS A 16 3.36 5.80 -0.53
CA CYS A 16 3.52 5.04 -1.77
C CYS A 16 3.66 5.89 -3.05
N GLY A 17 3.46 7.21 -2.99
CA GLY A 17 3.55 8.09 -4.17
C GLY A 17 2.32 8.08 -5.10
N ALA A 18 1.33 7.22 -4.85
CA ALA A 18 0.12 7.12 -5.67
C ALA A 18 -0.60 8.48 -5.79
N VAL A 19 -1.00 8.84 -7.01
CA VAL A 19 -1.68 10.10 -7.34
C VAL A 19 -3.19 9.88 -7.32
N LEU A 20 -3.87 10.56 -6.40
CA LEU A 20 -5.29 10.33 -6.12
C LEU A 20 -6.05 11.66 -6.04
N VAL A 21 -7.35 11.60 -6.25
CA VAL A 21 -8.25 12.74 -5.96
C VAL A 21 -8.32 12.92 -4.43
N PRO A 22 -8.06 14.13 -3.90
CA PRO A 22 -8.17 14.41 -2.47
C PRO A 22 -9.59 14.14 -1.96
N LEU A 23 -9.69 13.61 -0.75
CA LEU A 23 -10.95 13.56 -0.02
C LEU A 23 -11.18 14.88 0.69
N THR A 24 -12.37 15.47 0.49
CA THR A 24 -12.77 16.74 1.10
C THR A 24 -13.24 16.58 2.54
N ASP A 25 -13.60 15.37 2.96
CA ASP A 25 -14.14 15.06 4.28
C ASP A 25 -13.20 14.15 5.09
N GLY A 26 -13.30 14.23 6.41
CA GLY A 26 -12.58 13.36 7.33
C GLY A 26 -12.90 11.89 7.04
N GLY A 27 -11.86 11.07 6.90
CA GLY A 27 -11.97 9.65 6.55
C GLY A 27 -11.02 8.80 7.37
N PRO A 28 -10.94 7.48 7.08
CA PRO A 28 -9.94 6.62 7.70
C PRO A 28 -8.56 7.22 7.46
N SER A 29 -7.75 7.26 8.51
CA SER A 29 -6.38 7.77 8.44
C SER A 29 -5.42 6.66 8.82
N HIS A 30 -4.39 6.53 7.99
CA HIS A 30 -3.25 5.69 8.26
C HIS A 30 -2.02 6.59 8.38
N PRO A 31 -1.23 6.49 9.46
CA PRO A 31 0.04 7.20 9.55
C PRO A 31 0.92 6.97 8.31
N GLY A 32 1.54 8.02 7.77
CA GLY A 32 2.36 7.93 6.57
C GLY A 32 1.60 7.85 5.24
N GLY A 33 0.28 7.62 5.25
CA GLY A 33 -0.59 7.61 4.07
C GLY A 33 -1.46 8.85 3.94
N SER A 34 -1.87 9.18 2.71
CA SER A 34 -2.91 10.19 2.51
C SER A 34 -4.30 9.62 2.82
N PRO A 35 -5.29 10.43 3.21
CA PRO A 35 -6.65 9.95 3.47
C PRO A 35 -7.26 9.23 2.26
N ALA A 36 -7.04 9.74 1.05
CA ALA A 36 -7.51 9.11 -0.19
C ALA A 36 -6.89 7.72 -0.41
N CYS A 37 -5.58 7.58 -0.17
CA CYS A 37 -4.88 6.30 -0.30
C CYS A 37 -5.37 5.28 0.74
N THR A 38 -5.59 5.74 1.98
CA THR A 38 -6.12 4.89 3.05
C THR A 38 -7.53 4.44 2.72
N ARG A 39 -8.39 5.34 2.23
CA ARG A 39 -9.74 4.98 1.82
C ARG A 39 -9.74 3.98 0.67
N LEU A 40 -8.86 4.16 -0.32
CA LEU A 40 -8.72 3.23 -1.44
C LEU A 40 -8.36 1.83 -0.93
N PHE A 41 -7.34 1.74 -0.08
CA PHE A 41 -6.92 0.49 0.56
C PHE A 41 -8.07 -0.23 1.28
N GLU A 42 -8.81 0.49 2.13
CA GLU A 42 -9.96 -0.06 2.86
C GLU A 42 -11.05 -0.59 1.92
N VAL A 43 -11.37 0.15 0.86
CA VAL A 43 -12.42 -0.25 -0.09
C VAL A 43 -11.96 -1.44 -0.94
N THR A 44 -10.72 -1.41 -1.44
CA THR A 44 -10.13 -2.48 -2.24
C THR A 44 -10.11 -3.81 -1.48
N LEU A 45 -9.83 -3.80 -0.18
CA LEU A 45 -9.75 -5.01 0.65
C LEU A 45 -11.05 -5.38 1.36
N HIS A 46 -12.13 -4.61 1.21
CA HIS A 46 -13.32 -4.78 2.03
C HIS A 46 -13.89 -6.19 1.98
N GLY A 47 -14.15 -6.72 0.77
CA GLY A 47 -14.69 -8.07 0.60
C GLY A 47 -13.74 -9.16 1.14
N LEU A 48 -12.44 -9.01 0.89
CA LEU A 48 -11.41 -9.92 1.39
C LEU A 48 -11.42 -9.97 2.94
N ARG A 49 -11.60 -8.82 3.60
CA ARG A 49 -11.67 -8.74 5.07
C ARG A 49 -12.94 -9.35 5.64
N GLU A 50 -14.07 -9.21 4.97
CA GLU A 50 -15.33 -9.86 5.39
C GLU A 50 -15.20 -11.39 5.34
N GLU A 51 -14.47 -11.92 4.36
CA GLU A 51 -14.28 -13.35 4.17
C GLU A 51 -13.16 -13.97 5.03
N ALA A 52 -12.22 -13.16 5.53
CA ALA A 52 -11.04 -13.62 6.26
C ALA A 52 -11.36 -14.48 7.50
N GLY A 53 -12.50 -14.25 8.17
CA GLY A 53 -12.94 -15.04 9.32
C GLY A 53 -13.39 -16.47 8.96
N THR A 54 -13.55 -16.78 7.67
CA THR A 54 -14.11 -18.05 7.18
C THR A 54 -13.11 -18.88 6.38
N HIS A 55 -12.11 -18.24 5.76
CA HIS A 55 -11.13 -18.90 4.90
C HIS A 55 -9.70 -18.49 5.28
N ALA A 56 -8.87 -19.48 5.65
CA ALA A 56 -7.49 -19.22 6.09
C ALA A 56 -6.62 -18.57 5.00
N GLY A 57 -6.79 -18.93 3.72
CA GLY A 57 -6.05 -18.31 2.61
C GLY A 57 -6.36 -16.82 2.46
N THR A 58 -7.63 -16.44 2.64
CA THR A 58 -8.09 -15.05 2.63
C THR A 58 -7.49 -14.26 3.79
N ALA A 59 -7.42 -14.85 4.99
CA ALA A 59 -6.77 -14.22 6.14
C ALA A 59 -5.28 -13.93 5.87
N SER A 60 -4.55 -14.89 5.29
CA SER A 60 -3.15 -14.68 4.90
C SER A 60 -2.98 -13.60 3.84
N ALA A 61 -3.91 -13.48 2.88
CA ALA A 61 -3.89 -12.41 1.90
C ALA A 61 -4.12 -11.04 2.56
N VAL A 62 -5.06 -10.92 3.51
CA VAL A 62 -5.24 -9.66 4.26
C VAL A 62 -3.97 -9.28 5.02
N GLU A 63 -3.34 -10.23 5.71
CA GLU A 63 -2.08 -9.99 6.44
C GLU A 63 -0.94 -9.51 5.51
N LEU A 64 -0.83 -10.09 4.32
CA LEU A 64 0.14 -9.65 3.30
C LEU A 64 -0.18 -8.23 2.80
N ALA A 65 -1.45 -7.91 2.59
CA ALA A 65 -1.85 -6.60 2.14
C ALA A 65 -1.59 -5.52 3.20
N ASP A 66 -1.90 -5.80 4.46
CA ASP A 66 -1.60 -4.91 5.59
C ASP A 66 -0.08 -4.69 5.74
N ALA A 67 0.72 -5.76 5.62
CA ALA A 67 2.18 -5.65 5.67
C ALA A 67 2.76 -4.86 4.49
N ALA A 68 2.25 -5.07 3.27
CA ALA A 68 2.65 -4.31 2.09
C ALA A 68 2.30 -2.83 2.24
N TYR A 69 1.10 -2.53 2.75
CA TYR A 69 0.67 -1.17 3.01
C TYR A 69 1.55 -0.49 4.06
N ASP A 70 1.81 -1.13 5.19
CA ASP A 70 2.68 -0.60 6.24
C ASP A 70 4.11 -0.34 5.75
N ALA A 71 4.67 -1.26 4.97
CA ALA A 71 6.01 -1.14 4.42
C ALA A 71 6.13 0.03 3.41
N GLN A 72 5.05 0.39 2.72
CA GLN A 72 5.01 1.57 1.86
C GLN A 72 4.73 2.87 2.63
N HIS A 73 4.19 2.78 3.84
CA HIS A 73 3.78 3.92 4.68
C HIS A 73 4.45 3.91 6.06
N PRO A 74 5.81 3.88 6.14
CA PRO A 74 6.49 3.85 7.43
C PRO A 74 6.19 5.09 8.25
N VAL A 75 6.07 4.90 9.57
CA VAL A 75 5.78 5.95 10.53
C VAL A 75 7.10 6.45 11.13
N PRO A 76 7.43 7.75 11.02
CA PRO A 76 8.66 8.27 11.60
C PRO A 76 8.75 7.97 13.11
N GLY A 77 9.83 7.30 13.51
CA GLY A 77 10.06 6.91 14.91
C GLY A 77 9.45 5.56 15.32
N ASP A 78 8.84 4.82 14.41
CA ASP A 78 8.26 3.48 14.65
C ASP A 78 8.91 2.43 13.73
N ASP A 79 10.21 2.21 13.95
CA ASP A 79 11.00 1.23 13.19
C ASP A 79 10.58 -0.21 13.51
N GLU A 80 9.93 -0.45 14.67
CA GLU A 80 9.41 -1.77 15.04
C GLU A 80 8.25 -2.17 14.13
N ARG A 81 7.31 -1.25 13.87
CA ARG A 81 6.22 -1.50 12.94
C ARG A 81 6.73 -1.80 11.53
N LEU A 82 7.68 -1.00 11.03
CA LEU A 82 8.27 -1.24 9.72
C LEU A 82 8.97 -2.62 9.68
N ARG A 83 9.74 -2.96 10.72
CA ARG A 83 10.41 -4.26 10.81
C ARG A 83 9.40 -5.41 10.79
N ALA A 84 8.34 -5.30 11.58
CA ALA A 84 7.31 -6.32 11.64
C ALA A 84 6.55 -6.48 10.30
N ALA A 85 6.39 -5.40 9.54
CA ALA A 85 5.83 -5.46 8.18
C ALA A 85 6.80 -6.14 7.20
N LEU A 86 8.07 -5.75 7.22
CA LEU A 86 9.12 -6.34 6.37
C LEU A 86 9.35 -7.83 6.66
N ASP A 87 9.32 -8.24 7.93
CA ASP A 87 9.43 -9.64 8.36
C ASP A 87 8.29 -10.48 7.78
N ARG A 88 7.05 -9.95 7.80
CA ARG A 88 5.88 -10.61 7.20
C ARG A 88 5.99 -10.75 5.68
N LEU A 89 6.60 -9.76 5.03
CA LEU A 89 6.89 -9.82 3.59
C LEU A 89 8.07 -10.75 3.27
N GLY A 90 8.87 -11.15 4.26
CA GLY A 90 10.10 -11.89 4.08
C GLY A 90 11.23 -11.06 3.45
N ALA A 91 11.22 -9.74 3.65
CA ALA A 91 12.32 -8.87 3.26
C ALA A 91 13.48 -9.02 4.25
N ALA A 92 14.65 -9.45 3.78
CA ALA A 92 15.83 -9.57 4.63
C ALA A 92 16.60 -8.25 4.65
N GLY A 93 16.90 -7.71 5.83
CA GLY A 93 17.76 -6.53 5.96
C GLY A 93 17.68 -5.83 7.31
N ASP A 94 18.62 -4.92 7.53
CA ASP A 94 18.52 -3.95 8.62
C ASP A 94 17.46 -2.90 8.26
N VAL A 95 16.60 -2.58 9.22
CA VAL A 95 15.42 -1.75 8.99
C VAL A 95 15.79 -0.31 9.20
N ASP A 96 15.89 0.43 8.11
CA ASP A 96 16.16 1.86 8.10
C ASP A 96 15.10 2.54 7.24
N ALA A 97 14.12 3.18 7.89
CA ALA A 97 13.05 3.90 7.21
C ALA A 97 13.57 5.04 6.31
N THR A 98 14.79 5.54 6.55
CA THR A 98 15.41 6.56 5.69
C THR A 98 15.85 6.00 4.33
N ARG A 99 15.96 4.67 4.21
CA ARG A 99 16.27 3.94 2.97
C ARG A 99 15.03 3.49 2.22
N ARG A 100 13.85 4.01 2.58
CA ARG A 100 12.61 3.68 1.87
C ARG A 100 12.75 4.01 0.38
N PRO A 101 12.27 3.12 -0.51
CA PRO A 101 12.11 3.44 -1.92
C PRO A 101 11.38 4.77 -2.15
N ARG A 102 11.92 5.57 -3.06
CA ARG A 102 11.30 6.83 -3.50
C ARG A 102 10.20 6.62 -4.52
N VAL A 103 10.28 5.52 -5.27
CA VAL A 103 9.34 5.11 -6.31
C VAL A 103 9.10 3.62 -6.12
N TRP A 104 7.83 3.24 -6.09
CA TRP A 104 7.40 1.85 -5.96
C TRP A 104 7.04 1.30 -7.34
N ARG A 105 7.38 0.03 -7.58
CA ARG A 105 6.97 -0.66 -8.82
C ARG A 105 5.47 -0.92 -8.86
N MET A 106 4.86 -1.16 -7.70
CA MET A 106 3.44 -1.41 -7.56
C MET A 106 2.93 -0.81 -6.24
N THR A 107 1.73 -0.27 -6.27
CA THR A 107 1.04 0.36 -5.15
C THR A 107 -0.39 -0.19 -5.03
N ILE A 108 -1.09 0.18 -3.96
CA ILE A 108 -2.52 -0.12 -3.81
C ILE A 108 -3.38 0.48 -4.95
N ALA A 109 -2.93 1.56 -5.60
CA ALA A 109 -3.66 2.13 -6.72
C ALA A 109 -3.65 1.19 -7.94
N ASP A 110 -2.54 0.49 -8.17
CA ASP A 110 -2.42 -0.49 -9.24
C ASP A 110 -3.29 -1.72 -8.93
N VAL A 111 -3.26 -2.22 -7.68
CA VAL A 111 -4.16 -3.29 -7.22
C VAL A 111 -5.62 -2.92 -7.46
N ALA A 112 -6.03 -1.71 -7.07
CA ALA A 112 -7.40 -1.25 -7.25
C ALA A 112 -7.80 -1.10 -8.72
N ALA A 113 -6.86 -0.73 -9.59
CA ALA A 113 -7.11 -0.58 -11.02
C ALA A 113 -7.28 -1.92 -11.74
N ASP A 114 -6.66 -2.99 -11.26
CA ASP A 114 -6.67 -4.32 -11.90
C ASP A 114 -7.70 -5.30 -11.29
N LEU A 115 -8.49 -4.85 -10.29
CA LEU A 115 -9.46 -5.67 -9.55
C LEU A 115 -10.50 -6.38 -10.43
N ASP A 116 -10.87 -5.79 -11.57
CA ASP A 116 -11.84 -6.37 -12.51
C ASP A 116 -11.20 -7.37 -13.49
N VAL A 117 -9.88 -7.48 -13.51
CA VAL A 117 -9.11 -8.34 -14.42
C VAL A 117 -8.50 -9.54 -13.70
N ILE A 118 -8.00 -9.33 -12.48
CA ILE A 118 -7.23 -10.34 -11.72
C ILE A 118 -7.86 -10.53 -10.34
N ASP A 119 -7.85 -11.77 -9.86
CA ASP A 119 -8.31 -12.10 -8.51
C ASP A 119 -7.51 -11.36 -7.43
N LEU A 120 -8.22 -10.79 -6.45
CA LEU A 120 -7.62 -9.89 -5.45
C LEU A 120 -6.52 -10.55 -4.62
N PRO A 121 -6.64 -11.78 -4.10
CA PRO A 121 -5.53 -12.49 -3.46
C PRO A 121 -4.27 -12.55 -4.31
N ALA A 122 -4.39 -12.83 -5.61
CA ALA A 122 -3.25 -12.89 -6.52
C ALA A 122 -2.61 -11.50 -6.76
N LEU A 123 -3.44 -10.45 -6.86
CA LEU A 123 -2.95 -9.07 -6.92
C LEU A 123 -2.20 -8.67 -5.65
N VAL A 124 -2.73 -9.03 -4.48
CA VAL A 124 -2.07 -8.78 -3.18
C VAL A 124 -0.73 -9.50 -3.09
N GLU A 125 -0.64 -10.76 -3.50
CA GLU A 125 0.63 -11.48 -3.54
C GLU A 125 1.65 -10.82 -4.48
N SER A 126 1.20 -10.36 -5.65
CA SER A 126 2.05 -9.63 -6.61
C SER A 126 2.56 -8.31 -6.03
N TRP A 127 1.68 -7.57 -5.36
CA TRP A 127 2.01 -6.31 -4.73
C TRP A 127 2.98 -6.50 -3.56
N ALA A 128 2.71 -7.44 -2.65
CA ALA A 128 3.59 -7.78 -1.53
C ALA A 128 5.00 -8.18 -1.99
N ARG A 129 5.07 -9.00 -3.05
CA ARG A 129 6.34 -9.37 -3.70
C ARG A 129 7.08 -8.16 -4.25
N SER A 130 6.38 -7.28 -4.97
CA SER A 130 6.98 -6.06 -5.53
C SER A 130 7.52 -5.14 -4.44
N VAL A 131 6.77 -4.95 -3.34
CA VAL A 131 7.20 -4.14 -2.19
C VAL A 131 8.47 -4.71 -1.56
N ARG A 132 8.52 -6.03 -1.34
CA ARG A 132 9.72 -6.70 -0.84
C ARG A 132 10.92 -6.48 -1.76
N ASP A 133 10.72 -6.70 -3.06
CA ASP A 133 11.79 -6.61 -4.05
C ASP A 133 12.26 -5.15 -4.25
N ASP A 134 11.40 -4.16 -4.01
CA ASP A 134 11.77 -2.74 -3.96
C ASP A 134 12.65 -2.44 -2.74
N TRP A 135 12.26 -2.91 -1.54
CA TRP A 135 13.09 -2.78 -0.34
C TRP A 135 14.46 -3.47 -0.47
N ALA A 136 14.51 -4.64 -1.10
CA ALA A 136 15.76 -5.37 -1.31
C ALA A 136 16.70 -4.70 -2.33
N ALA A 137 16.16 -3.88 -3.24
CA ALA A 137 16.93 -3.19 -4.27
C ALA A 137 17.57 -1.89 -3.76
N GLU A 138 17.15 -1.37 -2.61
CA GLU A 138 17.71 -0.15 -2.03
C GLU A 138 19.13 -0.41 -1.52
N PRO A 139 20.16 0.25 -2.10
CA PRO A 139 21.55 -0.07 -1.79
C PRO A 139 21.90 0.28 -0.35
N ALA A 140 22.63 -0.62 0.33
CA ALA A 140 23.25 -0.30 1.61
C ALA A 140 24.24 0.86 1.42
N SER A 141 24.03 1.98 2.12
CA SER A 141 24.95 3.11 2.10
C SER A 141 26.37 2.65 2.44
N ARG A 142 27.33 3.03 1.59
CA ARG A 142 28.77 2.88 1.81
C ARG A 142 29.26 3.84 2.88
#